data_AF-A0A7S4MIB9-F1
#
_entry.id   AF-A0A7S4MIB9-F1
#
_cell.length_a   1.000
_cell.length_b   1.000
_cell.length_c   1.000
_cell.angle_alpha   90.00
_cell.angle_beta   90.00
_cell.angle_gamma   90.00
#
_symmetry.space_group_name_H-M   'P 1'
#
loop_
_entity.id
_entity.type
_entity.pdbx_description
1 polymer ?
#
loop_
_entity_poly.entity_id
_entity_poly.type
_entity_poly.pdbx_seq_one_letter_code
_entity_poly.pdbx_strand_id
1 'polypeptide(L)'
;TSSGYQSIGRVVNACISCIGPELRPDSPSFRICCAVVSELQDNVNPLVQLEGIHFKQMLSLFAPQTVQANECLPFLRNHLQSRFSSLRSASVICLRQLIQIDSDSIQTEEGEGLEEQLLRMLDRERDVDLRNELQLLLFSMIEYLGPSRVPQYLDLFRTIIASSTSRRGASAPGKDSAQNDNMEEDDEEEEGIDASGQLTQVSEVEEDDSVFVPRWRTRVFCMECIGNLIDVVGNEKSTPAHFDMVLVNQIAAKEKKEEDW
;
A
#
# COMPACT_ATOMS: atom_id res chain seq x y z
N THR A 1 17.36 -26.60 8.71
CA THR A 1 16.00 -26.72 9.30
C THR A 1 14.97 -25.91 8.52
N SER A 2 15.26 -24.72 8.00
CA SER A 2 14.29 -23.87 7.29
C SER A 2 13.60 -24.51 6.08
N SER A 3 14.28 -25.40 5.34
CA SER A 3 13.64 -26.13 4.22
C SER A 3 12.55 -27.10 4.67
N GLY A 4 12.62 -27.64 5.90
CA GLY A 4 11.59 -28.52 6.44
C GLY A 4 10.32 -27.76 6.80
N TYR A 5 10.48 -26.63 7.50
CA TYR A 5 9.37 -25.73 7.84
C TYR A 5 8.64 -25.21 6.60
N GLN A 6 9.37 -24.83 5.56
CA GLN A 6 8.76 -24.41 4.30
C GLN A 6 7.94 -25.54 3.65
N SER A 7 8.48 -26.77 3.62
CA SER A 7 7.75 -27.93 3.08
C SER A 7 6.47 -28.22 3.85
N ILE A 8 6.49 -28.07 5.18
CA ILE A 8 5.28 -28.21 6.03
C ILE A 8 4.24 -27.16 5.63
N GLY A 9 4.63 -25.89 5.47
CA GLY A 9 3.74 -24.82 5.03
C GLY A 9 3.08 -25.13 3.67
N ARG A 10 3.87 -25.60 2.70
CA ARG A 10 3.35 -26.01 1.38
C ARG A 10 2.36 -27.17 1.48
N VAL A 11 2.60 -28.15 2.34
CA VAL A 11 1.67 -29.26 2.57
C VAL A 11 0.36 -28.75 3.16
N VAL A 12 0.42 -27.86 4.16
CA VAL A 12 -0.80 -27.24 4.72
C VAL A 12 -1.56 -26.48 3.64
N ASN A 13 -0.89 -25.66 2.84
CA ASN A 13 -1.50 -24.89 1.75
C ASN A 13 -2.17 -25.81 0.71
N ALA A 14 -1.52 -26.91 0.33
CA ALA A 14 -2.11 -27.90 -0.57
C ALA A 14 -3.34 -28.59 0.04
N CYS A 15 -3.34 -28.89 1.35
CA CYS A 15 -4.51 -29.43 2.03
C CYS A 15 -5.71 -28.46 1.95
N ILE A 16 -5.49 -27.15 2.13
CA ILE A 16 -6.56 -26.15 2.01
C ILE A 16 -7.14 -26.15 0.59
N SER A 17 -6.30 -26.14 -0.44
CA SER A 17 -6.77 -26.18 -1.84
C SER A 17 -7.54 -27.45 -2.19
N CYS A 18 -7.20 -28.60 -1.58
CA CYS A 18 -7.89 -29.86 -1.82
C CYS A 18 -9.22 -30.00 -1.06
N ILE A 19 -9.28 -29.54 0.20
CA ILE A 19 -10.50 -29.62 1.02
C ILE A 19 -11.50 -28.53 0.60
N GLY A 20 -10.99 -27.31 0.39
CA GLY A 20 -11.78 -26.15 -0.02
C GLY A 20 -12.93 -25.82 0.94
N PRO A 21 -14.15 -25.58 0.42
CA PRO A 21 -15.26 -25.03 1.21
C PRO A 21 -15.78 -25.97 2.30
N GLU A 22 -15.40 -27.26 2.25
CA GLU A 22 -15.74 -28.23 3.30
C GLU A 22 -14.93 -28.00 4.59
N LEU A 23 -13.88 -27.19 4.54
CA LEU A 23 -13.11 -26.80 5.71
C LEU A 23 -13.92 -25.81 6.54
N ARG A 24 -14.48 -26.27 7.67
CA ARG A 24 -15.26 -25.41 8.55
C ARG A 24 -14.36 -24.68 9.57
N PRO A 25 -14.72 -23.45 9.98
CA PRO A 25 -13.92 -22.67 10.96
C PRO A 25 -13.77 -23.36 12.33
N ASP A 26 -14.75 -24.18 12.72
CA ASP A 26 -14.78 -24.92 13.98
C ASP A 26 -14.16 -26.33 13.88
N SER A 27 -13.76 -26.75 12.67
CA SER A 27 -13.26 -28.10 12.45
C SER A 27 -11.90 -28.34 13.11
N PRO A 28 -11.63 -29.56 13.62
CA PRO A 28 -10.33 -29.88 14.20
C PRO A 28 -9.20 -29.74 13.18
N SER A 29 -9.47 -30.07 11.91
CA SER A 29 -8.52 -29.92 10.81
C SER A 29 -8.11 -28.45 10.59
N PHE A 30 -9.08 -27.53 10.61
CA PHE A 30 -8.79 -26.10 10.49
C PHE A 30 -7.92 -25.60 11.64
N ARG A 31 -8.26 -25.95 12.88
CA ARG A 31 -7.44 -25.57 14.05
C ARG A 31 -6.02 -26.08 13.97
N ILE A 32 -5.82 -27.31 13.49
CA ILE A 32 -4.46 -27.88 13.29
C ILE A 32 -3.72 -27.06 12.23
N CYS A 33 -4.35 -26.75 11.10
CA CYS A 33 -3.74 -25.94 10.05
C CYS A 33 -3.33 -24.56 10.57
N CYS A 34 -4.22 -23.88 11.31
CA CYS A 34 -3.93 -22.59 11.93
C CYS A 34 -2.80 -22.66 12.95
N ALA A 35 -2.78 -23.68 13.81
CA ALA A 35 -1.72 -23.86 14.81
C ALA A 35 -0.34 -24.07 14.15
N VAL A 36 -0.28 -24.91 13.10
CA VAL A 36 0.96 -25.13 12.35
C VAL A 36 1.42 -23.82 11.71
N VAL A 37 0.52 -23.08 11.06
CA VAL A 37 0.88 -21.83 10.36
C VAL A 37 1.31 -20.74 11.34
N SER A 38 0.69 -20.64 12.52
CA SER A 38 1.12 -19.71 13.57
C SER A 38 2.59 -19.94 13.94
N GLU A 39 3.01 -21.19 14.12
CA GLU A 39 4.40 -21.55 14.40
C GLU A 39 5.35 -21.18 13.23
N LEU A 40 4.87 -21.26 11.98
CA LEU A 40 5.64 -20.86 10.81
C LEU A 40 5.82 -19.35 10.71
N GLN A 41 4.81 -18.57 11.11
CA GLN A 41 4.82 -17.11 11.03
C GLN A 41 5.86 -16.47 11.97
N ASP A 42 6.09 -17.08 13.13
CA ASP A 42 7.09 -16.64 14.11
C ASP A 42 8.54 -16.92 13.68
N ASN A 43 8.74 -17.59 12.56
CA ASN A 43 10.07 -17.93 12.06
C ASN A 43 10.79 -16.71 11.47
N VAL A 44 12.10 -16.60 11.69
CA VAL A 44 12.94 -15.52 11.14
C VAL A 44 13.13 -15.64 9.63
N ASN A 45 12.93 -16.83 9.04
CA ASN A 45 13.17 -17.06 7.62
C ASN A 45 12.00 -16.54 6.76
N PRO A 46 12.25 -15.59 5.84
CA PRO A 46 11.19 -14.99 5.00
C PRO A 46 10.49 -15.99 4.08
N LEU A 47 11.17 -17.06 3.67
CA LEU A 47 10.56 -18.11 2.84
C LEU A 47 9.56 -18.96 3.63
N VAL A 48 9.74 -19.05 4.96
CA VAL A 48 8.80 -19.75 5.85
C VAL A 48 7.62 -18.84 6.16
N GLN A 49 7.87 -17.56 6.47
CA GLN A 49 6.83 -16.55 6.66
C GLN A 49 5.92 -16.41 5.42
N LEU A 50 6.49 -16.53 4.22
CA LEU A 50 5.75 -16.50 2.96
C LEU A 50 4.67 -17.58 2.90
N GLU A 51 4.94 -18.79 3.41
CA GLU A 51 3.94 -19.86 3.44
C GLU A 51 2.75 -19.52 4.35
N GLY A 52 2.97 -18.69 5.38
CA GLY A 52 1.90 -18.17 6.24
C GLY A 52 1.01 -17.14 5.53
N ILE A 53 1.57 -16.31 4.65
CA ILE A 53 0.78 -15.41 3.80
C ILE A 53 0.00 -16.24 2.75
N HIS A 54 0.66 -17.20 2.11
CA HIS A 54 0.00 -18.10 1.16
C HIS A 54 -1.14 -18.88 1.81
N PHE A 55 -1.00 -19.28 3.07
CA PHE A 55 -2.09 -19.91 3.81
C PHE A 55 -3.33 -19.03 3.86
N LYS A 56 -3.17 -17.74 4.19
CA LYS A 56 -4.30 -16.79 4.19
C LYS A 56 -4.89 -16.61 2.79
N GLN A 57 -4.06 -16.54 1.75
CA GLN A 57 -4.54 -16.48 0.36
C GLN A 57 -5.32 -17.75 -0.04
N MET A 58 -4.84 -18.93 0.35
CA MET A 58 -5.53 -20.19 0.06
C MET A 58 -6.87 -20.27 0.79
N LEU A 59 -6.95 -19.80 2.05
CA LEU A 59 -8.23 -19.69 2.75
C LEU A 59 -9.19 -18.75 2.01
N SER A 60 -8.72 -17.57 1.59
CA SER A 60 -9.52 -16.62 0.81
C SER A 60 -10.06 -17.22 -0.50
N LEU A 61 -9.25 -17.99 -1.21
CA LEU A 61 -9.62 -18.57 -2.50
C LEU A 61 -10.48 -19.83 -2.39
N PHE A 62 -10.21 -20.69 -1.41
CA PHE A 62 -10.78 -22.04 -1.36
C PHE A 62 -11.73 -22.28 -0.20
N ALA A 63 -11.64 -21.50 0.89
CA ALA A 63 -12.47 -21.65 2.09
C ALA A 63 -12.84 -20.27 2.71
N PRO A 64 -13.43 -19.34 1.94
CA PRO A 64 -13.63 -17.94 2.36
C PRO A 64 -14.46 -17.79 3.64
N GLN A 65 -15.35 -18.74 3.94
CA GLN A 65 -16.13 -18.78 5.18
C GLN A 65 -15.27 -18.91 6.46
N THR A 66 -13.99 -19.24 6.32
CA THR A 66 -13.03 -19.37 7.44
C THR A 66 -12.18 -18.13 7.65
N VAL A 67 -12.27 -17.15 6.74
CA VAL A 67 -11.43 -15.96 6.75
C VAL A 67 -12.03 -14.89 7.64
N GLN A 68 -11.20 -14.35 8.52
CA GLN A 68 -11.52 -13.18 9.33
C GLN A 68 -10.58 -12.05 8.89
N ALA A 69 -11.10 -11.09 8.13
CA ALA A 69 -10.28 -10.06 7.48
C ALA A 69 -9.55 -9.17 8.51
N ASN A 70 -10.23 -8.78 9.60
CA ASN A 70 -9.65 -8.00 10.70
C ASN A 70 -8.39 -8.67 11.27
N GLU A 71 -8.47 -9.94 11.66
CA GLU A 71 -7.33 -10.66 12.23
C GLU A 71 -6.14 -10.80 11.27
N CYS A 72 -6.40 -10.80 9.96
CA CYS A 72 -5.35 -10.94 8.96
C CYS A 72 -4.65 -9.60 8.66
N LEU A 73 -5.34 -8.48 8.86
CA LEU A 73 -4.89 -7.17 8.41
C LEU A 73 -3.60 -6.69 9.10
N PRO A 74 -3.47 -6.73 10.45
CA PRO A 74 -2.22 -6.35 11.12
C PRO A 74 -1.01 -7.17 10.64
N PHE A 75 -1.20 -8.47 10.46
CA PHE A 75 -0.16 -9.38 9.97
C PHE A 75 0.30 -8.99 8.55
N LEU A 76 -0.64 -8.71 7.64
CA LEU A 76 -0.30 -8.32 6.27
C LEU A 76 0.35 -6.94 6.19
N ARG A 77 -0.12 -5.96 7.00
CA ARG A 77 0.46 -4.60 7.06
C ARG A 77 1.93 -4.61 7.46
N ASN A 78 2.31 -5.47 8.41
CA ASN A 78 3.71 -5.63 8.82
C ASN A 78 4.60 -6.11 7.67
N HIS A 79 4.08 -6.99 6.81
CA HIS A 79 4.82 -7.54 5.68
C HIS A 79 4.91 -6.60 4.46
N LEU A 80 4.04 -5.58 4.34
CA LEU A 80 4.15 -4.56 3.29
C LEU A 80 5.47 -3.77 3.34
N GLN A 81 6.05 -3.61 4.53
CA GLN A 81 7.32 -2.91 4.73
C GLN A 81 8.55 -3.84 4.65
N SER A 82 8.34 -5.13 4.37
CA SER A 82 9.43 -6.10 4.31
C SER A 82 10.44 -5.75 3.21
N ARG A 83 11.73 -5.96 3.47
CA ARG A 83 12.79 -5.86 2.45
C ARG A 83 12.66 -6.89 1.32
N PHE A 84 11.92 -7.98 1.56
CA PHE A 84 11.76 -9.07 0.60
C PHE A 84 10.54 -8.82 -0.30
N SER A 85 10.76 -8.64 -1.61
CA SER A 85 9.68 -8.39 -2.59
C SER A 85 8.62 -9.51 -2.57
N SER A 86 9.01 -10.76 -2.36
CA SER A 86 8.08 -11.90 -2.31
C SER A 86 7.05 -11.77 -1.17
N LEU A 87 7.47 -11.31 0.01
CA LEU A 87 6.56 -11.06 1.13
C LEU A 87 5.63 -9.90 0.83
N ARG A 88 6.19 -8.78 0.33
CA ARG A 88 5.41 -7.60 -0.07
C ARG A 88 4.33 -7.97 -1.10
N SER A 89 4.72 -8.69 -2.15
CA SER A 89 3.83 -9.12 -3.23
C SER A 89 2.74 -10.06 -2.74
N ALA A 90 3.08 -11.09 -1.96
CA ALA A 90 2.08 -11.97 -1.40
C ALA A 90 1.10 -11.21 -0.48
N SER A 91 1.60 -10.25 0.32
CA SER A 91 0.75 -9.42 1.18
C SER A 91 -0.22 -8.56 0.39
N VAL A 92 0.24 -7.90 -0.68
CA VAL A 92 -0.60 -7.06 -1.57
C VAL A 92 -1.70 -7.90 -2.22
N ILE A 93 -1.35 -9.08 -2.76
CA ILE A 93 -2.32 -10.00 -3.36
C ILE A 93 -3.34 -10.47 -2.31
N CYS A 94 -2.87 -10.85 -1.11
CA CYS A 94 -3.74 -11.31 -0.04
C CYS A 94 -4.70 -10.21 0.41
N LEU A 95 -4.23 -8.97 0.59
CA LEU A 95 -5.07 -7.82 0.94
C LEU A 95 -6.16 -7.60 -0.09
N ARG A 96 -5.82 -7.69 -1.40
CA ARG A 96 -6.81 -7.52 -2.46
C ARG A 96 -7.92 -8.57 -2.38
N GLN A 97 -7.54 -9.82 -2.10
CA GLN A 97 -8.51 -10.90 -1.91
C GLN A 97 -9.39 -10.67 -0.69
N LEU A 98 -8.83 -10.17 0.43
CA LEU A 98 -9.61 -9.90 1.64
C LEU A 98 -10.66 -8.80 1.42
N ILE A 99 -10.30 -7.72 0.70
CA ILE A 99 -11.23 -6.63 0.38
C ILE A 99 -12.44 -7.13 -0.41
N GLN A 100 -12.23 -8.08 -1.32
CA GLN A 100 -13.30 -8.65 -2.12
C GLN A 100 -14.24 -9.58 -1.32
N ILE A 101 -13.75 -10.12 -0.20
CA ILE A 101 -14.51 -11.02 0.67
C ILE A 101 -15.30 -10.23 1.72
N ASP A 102 -14.62 -9.30 2.39
CA ASP A 102 -15.17 -8.54 3.52
C ASP A 102 -14.53 -7.15 3.58
N SER A 103 -15.12 -6.23 2.81
CA SER A 103 -14.70 -4.82 2.74
C SER A 103 -15.04 -4.02 3.99
N ASP A 104 -16.02 -4.46 4.78
CA ASP A 104 -16.52 -3.74 5.95
C ASP A 104 -15.57 -3.92 7.13
N SER A 105 -15.03 -5.13 7.31
CA SER A 105 -13.97 -5.39 8.28
C SER A 105 -12.74 -4.48 8.06
N ILE A 106 -12.36 -4.22 6.81
CA ILE A 106 -11.18 -3.39 6.51
C ILE A 106 -11.40 -1.92 6.85
N GLN A 107 -12.64 -1.48 7.09
CA GLN A 107 -12.95 -0.11 7.52
C GLN A 107 -12.78 0.11 9.04
N THR A 108 -12.34 -0.90 9.79
CA THR A 108 -12.02 -0.78 11.22
C THR A 108 -10.79 0.09 11.46
N GLU A 109 -10.52 0.44 12.73
CA GLU A 109 -9.32 1.20 13.14
C GLU A 109 -8.01 0.57 12.61
N GLU A 110 -7.98 -0.76 12.47
CA GLU A 110 -6.83 -1.51 11.95
C GLU A 110 -6.57 -1.26 10.45
N GLY A 111 -7.55 -0.75 9.71
CA GLY A 111 -7.41 -0.36 8.31
C GLY A 111 -7.10 1.12 8.11
N GLU A 112 -7.13 1.93 9.16
CA GLU A 112 -6.86 3.37 9.03
C GLU A 112 -5.42 3.61 8.52
N GLY A 113 -5.31 4.51 7.54
CA GLY A 113 -4.05 4.88 6.90
C GLY A 113 -3.46 3.82 5.97
N LEU A 114 -4.17 2.72 5.69
CA LEU A 114 -3.70 1.67 4.78
C LEU A 114 -3.50 2.21 3.36
N GLU A 115 -4.44 3.02 2.86
CA GLU A 115 -4.37 3.61 1.51
C GLU A 115 -3.12 4.48 1.35
N GLU A 116 -2.82 5.29 2.36
CA GLU A 116 -1.64 6.14 2.36
C GLU A 116 -0.34 5.33 2.45
N GLN A 117 -0.33 4.27 3.27
CA GLN A 117 0.79 3.32 3.34
C GLN A 117 1.06 2.66 1.98
N LEU A 118 -0.01 2.22 1.28
CA LEU A 118 0.09 1.60 -0.04
C LEU A 118 0.55 2.59 -1.11
N LEU A 119 0.11 3.84 -1.07
CA LEU A 119 0.56 4.89 -1.99
C LEU A 119 2.03 5.27 -1.78
N ARG A 120 2.50 5.32 -0.53
CA ARG A 120 3.94 5.46 -0.22
C ARG A 120 4.75 4.28 -0.74
N MET A 121 4.26 3.06 -0.55
CA MET A 121 4.88 1.85 -1.06
C MET A 121 4.96 1.88 -2.60
N LEU A 122 3.86 2.25 -3.27
CA LEU A 122 3.82 2.42 -4.72
C LEU A 122 4.87 3.43 -5.22
N ASP A 123 5.05 4.55 -4.52
CA ASP A 123 6.03 5.59 -4.87
C ASP A 123 7.50 5.16 -4.73
N ARG A 124 7.77 4.15 -3.89
CA ARG A 124 9.12 3.61 -3.67
C ARG A 124 9.41 2.34 -4.50
N GLU A 125 8.38 1.59 -4.88
CA GLU A 125 8.53 0.26 -5.47
C GLU A 125 9.16 0.28 -6.88
N ARG A 126 10.16 -0.57 -7.07
CA ARG A 126 10.95 -0.72 -8.31
C ARG A 126 10.50 -1.91 -9.15
N ASP A 127 9.98 -2.95 -8.50
CA ASP A 127 9.43 -4.13 -9.16
C ASP A 127 8.16 -3.75 -9.94
N VAL A 128 8.15 -4.07 -11.25
CA VAL A 128 7.05 -3.70 -12.16
C VAL A 128 5.80 -4.49 -11.82
N ASP A 129 5.95 -5.79 -11.55
CA ASP A 129 4.81 -6.68 -11.29
C ASP A 129 4.15 -6.30 -9.97
N LEU A 130 4.96 -6.06 -8.92
CA LEU A 130 4.43 -5.61 -7.64
C LEU A 130 3.77 -4.23 -7.71
N ARG A 131 4.28 -3.31 -8.54
CA ARG A 131 3.57 -2.04 -8.78
C ARG A 131 2.20 -2.27 -9.41
N ASN A 132 2.09 -3.15 -10.40
CA ASN A 132 0.80 -3.48 -11.01
C ASN A 132 -0.16 -4.09 -9.98
N GLU A 133 0.33 -5.01 -9.14
CA GLU A 133 -0.45 -5.60 -8.05
C GLU A 133 -0.94 -4.57 -7.02
N LEU A 134 -0.10 -3.58 -6.69
CA LEU A 134 -0.46 -2.45 -5.82
C LEU A 134 -1.54 -1.56 -6.44
N GLN A 135 -1.41 -1.24 -7.73
CA GLN A 135 -2.41 -0.45 -8.45
C GLN A 135 -3.76 -1.19 -8.51
N LEU A 136 -3.74 -2.49 -8.79
CA LEU A 136 -4.93 -3.34 -8.76
C LEU A 136 -5.57 -3.37 -7.37
N LEU A 137 -4.75 -3.49 -6.31
CA LEU A 137 -5.24 -3.42 -4.93
C LEU A 137 -5.93 -2.08 -4.65
N LEU A 138 -5.30 -0.96 -4.98
CA LEU A 138 -5.86 0.38 -4.75
C LEU A 138 -7.14 0.60 -5.57
N PHE A 139 -7.23 0.10 -6.79
CA PHE A 139 -8.47 0.13 -7.56
C PHE A 139 -9.57 -0.74 -6.94
N SER A 140 -9.26 -1.94 -6.46
CA SER A 140 -10.22 -2.74 -5.70
C SER A 140 -10.67 -2.02 -4.42
N MET A 141 -9.77 -1.34 -3.70
CA MET A 141 -10.17 -0.55 -2.53
C MET A 141 -11.17 0.56 -2.90
N ILE A 142 -10.97 1.24 -4.02
CA ILE A 142 -11.91 2.26 -4.53
C ILE A 142 -13.24 1.61 -4.92
N GLU A 143 -13.22 0.45 -5.56
CA GLU A 143 -14.44 -0.26 -5.97
C GLU A 143 -15.31 -0.69 -4.79
N TYR A 144 -14.70 -1.23 -3.73
CA TYR A 144 -15.44 -1.79 -2.59
C TYR A 144 -15.62 -0.82 -1.41
N LEU A 145 -14.72 0.14 -1.20
CA LEU A 145 -14.77 1.08 -0.07
C LEU A 145 -15.04 2.52 -0.51
N GLY A 146 -14.81 2.86 -1.78
CA GLY A 146 -14.98 4.21 -2.33
C GLY A 146 -16.38 4.80 -2.13
N PRO A 147 -17.46 4.09 -2.50
CA PRO A 147 -18.86 4.48 -2.23
C PRO A 147 -19.13 5.10 -0.86
N SER A 148 -18.62 4.44 0.18
CA SER A 148 -18.88 4.83 1.57
C SER A 148 -17.92 5.93 2.08
N ARG A 149 -16.80 6.17 1.39
CA ARG A 149 -15.68 7.00 1.86
C ARG A 149 -15.23 8.06 0.85
N VAL A 150 -16.13 8.51 -0.04
CA VAL A 150 -15.82 9.46 -1.13
C VAL A 150 -15.02 10.69 -0.66
N PRO A 151 -15.42 11.43 0.40
CA PRO A 151 -14.66 12.62 0.82
C PRO A 151 -13.23 12.30 1.24
N GLN A 152 -13.05 11.17 1.94
CA GLN A 152 -11.75 10.74 2.46
C GLN A 152 -10.79 10.38 1.32
N TYR A 153 -11.26 9.65 0.31
CA TYR A 153 -10.48 9.35 -0.89
C TYR A 153 -10.13 10.61 -1.68
N LEU A 154 -11.08 11.52 -1.88
CA LEU A 154 -10.83 12.78 -2.60
C LEU A 154 -9.79 13.64 -1.87
N ASP A 155 -9.90 13.77 -0.55
CA ASP A 155 -8.95 14.54 0.25
C ASP A 155 -7.56 13.90 0.23
N LEU A 156 -7.47 12.57 0.32
CA LEU A 156 -6.21 11.82 0.20
C LEU A 156 -5.54 12.08 -1.15
N PHE A 157 -6.23 11.82 -2.26
CA PHE A 157 -5.67 11.98 -3.60
C PHE A 157 -5.35 13.44 -3.91
N ARG A 158 -6.22 14.38 -3.51
CA ARG A 158 -5.97 15.81 -3.64
C ARG A 158 -4.71 16.23 -2.90
N THR A 159 -4.54 15.76 -1.66
CA THR A 159 -3.36 16.05 -0.85
C THR A 159 -2.09 15.59 -1.56
N ILE A 160 -2.06 14.35 -2.03
CA ILE A 160 -0.90 13.76 -2.74
C ILE A 160 -0.61 14.51 -4.05
N ILE A 161 -1.63 14.88 -4.82
CA ILE A 161 -1.46 15.63 -6.07
C ILE A 161 -0.92 17.04 -5.80
N ALA A 162 -1.47 17.71 -4.78
CA ALA A 162 -1.13 19.08 -4.41
C ALA A 162 0.20 19.19 -3.66
N SER A 163 0.71 18.10 -3.06
CA SER A 163 2.01 18.06 -2.40
C SER A 163 3.08 18.56 -3.37
N SER A 164 3.65 19.74 -3.14
CA SER A 164 4.69 20.25 -4.02
C SER A 164 6.01 19.57 -3.69
N THR A 165 6.71 19.05 -4.71
CA THR A 165 8.17 19.00 -4.64
C THR A 165 8.62 20.45 -4.72
N SER A 166 8.72 21.14 -3.59
CA SER A 166 9.57 22.32 -3.55
C SER A 166 10.93 21.81 -4.01
N ARG A 167 11.37 22.27 -5.18
CA ARG A 167 12.58 21.80 -5.85
C ARG A 167 13.75 21.94 -4.89
N ARG A 168 14.10 20.88 -4.15
CA ARG A 168 15.32 20.75 -3.32
C ARG A 168 16.58 20.66 -4.20
N GLY A 169 16.61 21.38 -5.32
CA GLY A 169 17.65 21.32 -6.34
C GLY A 169 17.58 22.46 -7.35
N ALA A 170 16.94 23.58 -7.00
CA ALA A 170 17.15 24.83 -7.71
C ALA A 170 18.13 25.70 -6.90
N SER A 171 19.38 25.25 -6.79
CA SER A 171 20.50 26.18 -6.65
C SER A 171 20.59 26.94 -7.98
N ALA A 172 19.76 27.98 -8.11
CA ALA A 172 19.90 28.95 -9.18
C ALA A 172 21.13 29.84 -8.90
N PRO A 173 21.79 30.32 -9.95
CA PRO A 173 23.14 30.86 -9.90
C PRO A 173 23.17 32.30 -9.35
N GLY A 174 24.25 32.59 -8.61
CA GLY A 174 24.91 33.89 -8.50
C GLY A 174 24.06 35.14 -8.28
N LYS A 175 24.16 35.71 -7.08
CA LYS A 175 24.18 37.16 -6.87
C LYS A 175 24.82 37.47 -5.52
N ASP A 176 26.15 37.41 -5.49
CA ASP A 176 26.92 38.08 -4.45
C ASP A 176 27.15 39.53 -4.87
N SER A 177 26.71 40.45 -4.01
CA SER A 177 27.08 41.85 -4.03
C SER A 177 27.85 42.16 -2.75
N ALA A 178 29.18 42.21 -2.82
CA ALA A 178 30.02 43.10 -2.02
C ALA A 178 31.51 42.91 -2.36
N GLN A 179 32.03 43.85 -3.14
CA GLN A 179 33.36 44.47 -3.11
C GLN A 179 34.40 43.90 -2.09
N ASN A 180 35.55 43.41 -2.55
CA ASN A 180 36.85 44.02 -2.21
C ASN A 180 38.01 43.51 -3.10
N ASP A 181 38.91 44.42 -3.44
CA ASP A 181 40.08 44.27 -4.31
C ASP A 181 41.20 43.37 -3.74
N ASN A 182 41.83 42.54 -4.59
CA ASN A 182 43.30 42.52 -4.80
C ASN A 182 43.75 41.46 -5.81
N MET A 183 44.43 41.93 -6.87
CA MET A 183 45.70 41.45 -7.46
C MET A 183 46.10 39.97 -7.28
N GLU A 184 46.20 39.20 -8.36
CA GLU A 184 47.45 38.92 -9.12
C GLU A 184 47.22 37.83 -10.19
N GLU A 185 47.94 37.97 -11.30
CA GLU A 185 48.02 37.06 -12.45
C GLU A 185 48.73 35.75 -12.06
N ASP A 186 48.31 34.60 -12.60
CA ASP A 186 49.25 33.65 -13.20
C ASP A 186 48.55 32.64 -14.11
N ASP A 187 49.19 32.38 -15.24
CA ASP A 187 48.89 31.32 -16.20
C ASP A 187 49.29 29.95 -15.61
N GLU A 188 48.70 28.87 -16.12
CA GLU A 188 49.41 27.70 -16.70
C GLU A 188 48.52 26.44 -16.74
N GLU A 189 48.65 25.78 -17.86
CA GLU A 189 48.07 24.50 -18.28
C GLU A 189 48.65 23.34 -17.46
N GLU A 190 47.88 22.30 -17.12
CA GLU A 190 48.35 20.92 -17.30
C GLU A 190 47.23 19.87 -17.23
N GLU A 191 47.27 18.95 -18.20
CA GLU A 191 46.53 17.70 -18.20
C GLU A 191 47.06 16.74 -17.10
N GLY A 192 46.22 15.82 -16.62
CA GLY A 192 46.72 14.76 -15.74
C GLY A 192 45.66 13.83 -15.17
N ILE A 193 45.51 12.68 -15.82
CA ILE A 193 44.76 11.51 -15.39
C ILE A 193 45.39 10.95 -14.09
N ASP A 194 44.63 10.67 -13.03
CA ASP A 194 44.84 9.45 -12.23
C ASP A 194 43.61 9.03 -11.44
N ALA A 195 43.35 7.72 -11.52
CA ALA A 195 42.34 6.99 -10.82
C ALA A 195 42.70 6.86 -9.34
N SER A 196 41.85 7.36 -8.46
CA SER A 196 41.80 6.87 -7.08
C SER A 196 40.41 6.34 -6.78
N GLY A 197 40.34 5.00 -6.74
CA GLY A 197 39.18 4.27 -6.29
C GLY A 197 38.92 4.59 -4.82
N GLN A 198 37.90 5.41 -4.57
CA GLN A 198 37.31 5.53 -3.25
C GLN A 198 35.94 4.88 -3.28
N LEU A 199 35.89 3.70 -2.65
CA LEU A 199 34.72 2.97 -2.21
C LEU A 199 33.68 3.96 -1.67
N THR A 200 32.69 4.32 -2.49
CA THR A 200 31.47 4.97 -2.00
C THR A 200 30.76 3.94 -1.12
N GLN A 201 31.05 4.00 0.18
CA GLN A 201 30.13 3.56 1.20
C GLN A 201 28.77 4.14 0.82
N VAL A 202 27.87 3.25 0.43
CA VAL A 202 26.44 3.55 0.31
C VAL A 202 25.98 3.74 1.74
N SER A 203 26.21 4.94 2.28
CA SER A 203 25.53 5.38 3.48
C SER A 203 24.06 5.40 3.10
N GLU A 204 23.31 4.43 3.62
CA GLU A 204 21.86 4.47 3.67
C GLU A 204 21.51 5.79 4.37
N VAL A 205 21.22 6.81 3.57
CA VAL A 205 20.63 8.03 4.07
C VAL A 205 19.26 7.58 4.56
N GLU A 206 19.11 7.45 5.87
CA GLU A 206 17.81 7.51 6.52
C GLU A 206 17.22 8.87 6.11
N GLU A 207 16.50 8.87 4.99
CA GLU A 207 15.73 10.03 4.55
C GLU A 207 14.75 10.31 5.69
N ASP A 208 14.94 11.45 6.35
CA ASP A 208 14.01 12.01 7.34
C ASP A 208 12.59 12.00 6.73
N ASP A 209 11.82 10.98 7.10
CA ASP A 209 10.56 10.55 6.47
C ASP A 209 9.36 11.42 6.89
N SER A 210 9.62 12.58 7.50
CA SER A 210 8.59 13.43 8.09
C SER A 210 7.68 14.10 7.05
N VAL A 211 8.12 14.20 5.78
CA VAL A 211 7.30 14.77 4.70
C VAL A 211 7.30 13.86 3.48
N PHE A 212 6.21 13.13 3.28
CA PHE A 212 5.99 12.35 2.06
C PHE A 212 5.77 13.29 0.86
N VAL A 213 6.76 13.35 -0.03
CA VAL A 213 6.66 14.12 -1.28
C VAL A 213 6.57 13.15 -2.47
N PRO A 214 5.37 12.93 -3.03
CA PRO A 214 5.13 11.92 -4.06
C PRO A 214 5.75 12.32 -5.41
N ARG A 215 6.31 11.34 -6.13
CA ARG A 215 6.84 11.50 -7.49
C ARG A 215 5.71 11.68 -8.49
N TRP A 216 6.02 12.25 -9.66
CA TRP A 216 5.07 12.49 -10.74
C TRP A 216 4.20 11.27 -11.08
N ARG A 217 4.83 10.08 -11.21
CA ARG A 217 4.14 8.82 -11.52
C ARG A 217 3.01 8.49 -10.53
N THR A 218 3.24 8.74 -9.24
CA THR A 218 2.27 8.45 -8.18
C THR A 218 1.15 9.46 -8.19
N ARG A 219 1.43 10.73 -8.55
CA ARG A 219 0.41 11.76 -8.75
C ARG A 219 -0.50 11.46 -9.94
N VAL A 220 0.08 11.02 -11.06
CA VAL A 220 -0.69 10.59 -12.24
C VAL A 220 -1.61 9.44 -11.86
N PHE A 221 -1.09 8.43 -11.15
CA PHE A 221 -1.91 7.33 -10.65
C PHE A 221 -3.04 7.82 -9.72
N CYS A 222 -2.79 8.78 -8.83
CA CYS A 222 -3.85 9.36 -8.00
C CYS A 222 -4.94 10.09 -8.83
N MET A 223 -4.57 10.72 -9.96
CA MET A 223 -5.56 11.29 -10.88
C MET A 223 -6.39 10.19 -11.56
N GLU A 224 -5.77 9.07 -11.93
CA GLU A 224 -6.47 7.89 -12.45
C GLU A 224 -7.43 7.30 -11.39
N CYS A 225 -7.00 7.24 -10.13
CA CYS A 225 -7.85 6.83 -9.01
C CYS A 225 -9.07 7.74 -8.82
N ILE A 226 -8.92 9.06 -8.99
CA ILE A 226 -10.07 9.99 -8.95
C ILE A 226 -11.05 9.69 -10.09
N GLY A 227 -10.54 9.44 -11.30
CA GLY A 227 -11.38 9.03 -12.44
C GLY A 227 -12.15 7.74 -12.14
N ASN A 228 -11.47 6.70 -11.64
CA ASN A 228 -12.10 5.45 -11.25
C ASN A 228 -13.13 5.65 -10.12
N LEU A 229 -12.82 6.46 -9.10
CA LEU A 229 -13.77 6.76 -8.03
C LEU A 229 -15.05 7.43 -8.57
N ILE A 230 -14.92 8.37 -9.51
CA ILE A 230 -16.07 9.01 -10.15
C ILE A 230 -16.90 7.97 -10.92
N ASP A 231 -16.25 7.07 -11.65
CA ASP A 231 -16.93 6.01 -12.41
C ASP A 231 -17.65 5.00 -11.48
N VAL A 232 -17.01 4.57 -10.40
CA VAL A 232 -17.59 3.64 -9.41
C VAL A 232 -18.81 4.26 -8.75
N VAL A 233 -18.68 5.47 -8.19
CA VAL A 233 -19.78 6.16 -7.52
C VAL A 233 -20.89 6.53 -8.51
N GLY A 234 -20.53 6.89 -9.75
CA GLY A 234 -21.50 7.25 -10.79
C GLY A 234 -22.35 6.09 -11.28
N ASN A 235 -21.80 4.87 -11.25
CA ASN A 235 -22.51 3.65 -11.62
C ASN A 235 -23.30 3.04 -10.45
N GLU A 236 -23.06 3.51 -9.23
CA GLU A 236 -23.69 2.98 -8.05
C GLU A 236 -25.12 3.51 -7.88
N LYS A 237 -26.10 2.61 -7.94
CA LYS A 237 -27.53 2.96 -7.83
C LYS A 237 -27.98 3.26 -6.41
N SER A 238 -27.18 2.91 -5.41
CA SER A 238 -27.54 3.01 -3.99
C SER A 238 -27.41 4.44 -3.46
N THR A 239 -26.53 5.24 -4.05
CA THR A 239 -26.13 6.57 -3.54
C THR A 239 -26.25 7.68 -4.62
N PRO A 240 -27.42 7.83 -5.29
CA PRO A 240 -27.59 8.84 -6.35
C PRO A 240 -27.41 10.29 -5.86
N ALA A 241 -27.44 10.49 -4.54
CA ALA A 241 -27.20 11.79 -3.92
C ALA A 241 -25.80 12.35 -4.23
N HIS A 242 -24.78 11.54 -4.53
CA HIS A 242 -23.46 12.07 -4.84
C HIS A 242 -23.42 12.95 -6.11
N PHE A 243 -24.34 12.74 -7.07
CA PHE A 243 -24.41 13.49 -8.33
C PHE A 243 -25.69 14.31 -8.50
N ASP A 244 -26.66 14.16 -7.62
CA ASP A 244 -27.91 14.93 -7.65
C ASP A 244 -27.97 15.93 -6.49
N MET A 245 -27.57 17.17 -6.78
CA MET A 245 -27.60 18.29 -5.83
C MET A 245 -29.01 18.57 -5.28
N VAL A 246 -30.06 18.28 -6.05
CA VAL A 246 -31.44 18.47 -5.59
C VAL A 246 -31.77 17.41 -4.54
N LEU A 247 -31.36 16.16 -4.75
CA LEU A 247 -31.54 15.09 -3.79
C LEU A 247 -30.73 15.34 -2.50
N VAL A 248 -29.50 15.84 -2.60
CA VAL A 248 -28.68 16.25 -1.44
C VAL A 248 -29.41 17.30 -0.60
N ASN A 249 -29.92 18.35 -1.24
CA ASN A 249 -30.64 19.41 -0.53
C ASN A 249 -31.93 18.90 0.13
N GLN A 250 -32.59 17.90 -0.46
CA GLN A 250 -33.77 17.26 0.14
C GLN A 250 -33.41 16.40 1.36
N ILE A 251 -32.30 15.66 1.31
CA ILE A 251 -31.80 14.87 2.44
C ILE A 251 -31.39 15.82 3.59
N ALA A 252 -30.59 16.85 3.30
CA ALA A 252 -30.17 17.84 4.29
C ALA A 252 -31.37 18.61 4.91
N ALA A 253 -32.41 18.90 4.12
CA ALA A 253 -33.63 19.53 4.63
C ALA A 253 -34.49 18.59 5.49
N LYS A 254 -34.37 17.27 5.34
CA LYS A 254 -35.02 16.27 6.21
C LYS A 254 -34.27 16.10 7.52
N GLU A 255 -32.94 15.98 7.48
CA GLU A 255 -32.10 15.85 8.68
C GLU A 255 -32.28 17.08 9.60
N LYS A 256 -32.25 18.28 9.03
CA LYS A 256 -32.49 19.51 9.79
C LYS A 256 -33.89 19.59 10.42
N LYS A 257 -34.88 18.91 9.82
CA LYS A 257 -36.23 18.82 10.37
C LYS A 257 -36.37 17.76 11.45
N GLU A 258 -35.49 16.78 11.54
CA GLU A 258 -35.49 15.76 12.61
C GLU A 258 -34.72 16.24 13.85
N GLU A 259 -33.71 17.11 13.68
CA GLU A 259 -32.97 17.73 14.79
C GLU A 259 -33.77 18.79 15.57
N ASP A 260 -34.84 19.34 14.96
CA ASP A 260 -35.69 20.39 15.54
C ASP A 260 -36.87 19.83 16.40
N TRP A 261 -36.99 18.51 16.57
CA TRP A 261 -38.01 17.83 17.43
C TRP A 261 -37.39 17.12 18.63
#